data_AF-A0A9E5CAF7-F1
#
_entry.id   AF-A0A9E5CAF7-F1
#
_cell.length_a   1.000
_cell.length_b   1.000
_cell.length_c   1.000
_cell.angle_alpha   90.00
_cell.angle_beta   90.00
_cell.angle_gamma   90.00
#
_symmetry.space_group_name_H-M   'P 1'
#
loop_
_entity.id
_entity.type
_entity.pdbx_description
1 polymer ?
#
loop_
_entity_poly.entity_id
_entity_poly.type
_entity_poly.pdbx_seq_one_letter_code
_entity_poly.pdbx_strand_id
1 'polypeptide(L)'
;FVSDPSHKKDDIVIITDALTTLPFSHPNVSFVRGSPLEEETYTRALLSDATKVIILNTNYDDPNSDSVVASVASVIHHLNPDVRVVAECLSPKHELLFGNLEDVTLVYTLRMANNLLVQETQDPGVTILTRAMMSNMVSGTLASTKVDSPVQDSMSYEQVAVKLLSQDINLVGVIRDKQVHFKFGDLFLAVGDLLVYISSSRFSWAALQKTL
;
A
#
# COMPACT_ATOMS: atom_id res chain seq x y z
N PHE A 1 -11.10 2.85 -0.68
CA PHE A 1 -10.25 3.37 -1.77
C PHE A 1 -10.76 4.73 -2.24
N VAL A 2 -11.93 4.81 -2.89
CA VAL A 2 -12.51 6.05 -3.47
C VAL A 2 -12.89 7.16 -2.47
N SER A 3 -12.84 6.90 -1.16
CA SER A 3 -12.97 7.95 -0.13
C SER A 3 -11.80 8.94 -0.14
N ASP A 4 -10.65 8.55 -0.70
CA ASP A 4 -9.54 9.48 -0.95
C ASP A 4 -9.88 10.36 -2.18
N PRO A 5 -9.89 11.70 -2.05
CA PRO A 5 -10.21 12.61 -3.15
C PRO A 5 -9.36 12.41 -4.41
N SER A 6 -8.08 12.02 -4.25
CA SER A 6 -7.17 11.76 -5.35
C SER A 6 -7.51 10.49 -6.14
N HIS A 7 -8.28 9.58 -5.54
CA HIS A 7 -8.68 8.29 -6.12
C HIS A 7 -10.20 8.19 -6.35
N LYS A 8 -10.94 9.28 -6.15
CA LYS A 8 -12.41 9.29 -6.27
C LYS A 8 -12.91 8.93 -7.67
N LYS A 9 -12.09 9.21 -8.69
CA LYS A 9 -12.42 8.98 -10.11
C LYS A 9 -11.78 7.72 -10.67
N ASP A 10 -11.03 6.98 -9.86
CA ASP A 10 -10.42 5.74 -10.32
C ASP A 10 -11.52 4.71 -10.57
N ASP A 11 -11.45 4.04 -11.72
CA ASP A 11 -12.30 2.89 -12.03
C ASP A 11 -11.75 1.64 -11.36
N ILE A 12 -12.64 0.83 -10.80
CA ILE A 12 -12.32 -0.41 -10.10
C ILE A 12 -13.02 -1.55 -10.84
N VAL A 13 -12.24 -2.52 -11.31
CA VAL A 13 -12.76 -3.75 -11.90
C VAL A 13 -12.57 -4.89 -10.91
N ILE A 14 -13.67 -5.52 -10.51
CA ILE A 14 -13.66 -6.71 -9.65
C ILE A 14 -13.67 -7.96 -10.53
N ILE A 15 -12.72 -8.87 -10.28
CA ILE A 15 -12.62 -10.15 -10.97
C ILE A 15 -12.84 -11.28 -9.96
N THR A 16 -13.80 -12.17 -10.23
CA THR A 16 -13.97 -13.43 -9.50
C THR A 16 -14.94 -14.36 -10.25
N ASP A 17 -14.75 -15.66 -10.13
CA ASP A 17 -15.66 -16.70 -10.63
C ASP A 17 -16.66 -17.18 -9.57
N ALA A 18 -16.40 -16.91 -8.28
CA ALA A 18 -17.22 -17.30 -7.14
C ALA A 18 -18.56 -16.55 -7.06
N LEU A 19 -18.64 -15.36 -7.66
CA LEU A 19 -19.86 -14.56 -7.73
C LEU A 19 -20.47 -14.63 -9.14
N THR A 20 -21.79 -14.72 -9.19
CA THR A 20 -22.54 -14.60 -10.45
C THR A 20 -22.79 -13.13 -10.82
N THR A 21 -23.04 -12.30 -9.81
CA THR A 21 -23.29 -10.85 -9.93
C THR A 21 -22.74 -10.13 -8.69
N LEU A 22 -22.36 -8.85 -8.82
CA LEU A 22 -22.04 -8.04 -7.64
C LEU A 22 -23.29 -7.80 -6.78
N PRO A 23 -23.18 -7.93 -5.45
CA PRO A 23 -24.30 -7.69 -4.53
C PRO A 23 -24.55 -6.20 -4.25
N PHE A 24 -23.85 -5.30 -4.95
CA PHE A 24 -23.99 -3.85 -4.83
C PHE A 24 -23.72 -3.19 -6.18
N SER A 25 -24.06 -1.90 -6.29
CA SER A 25 -23.74 -1.06 -7.44
C SER A 25 -23.01 0.20 -6.97
N HIS A 26 -21.99 0.61 -7.73
CA HIS A 26 -21.25 1.84 -7.50
C HIS A 26 -20.79 2.41 -8.85
N PRO A 27 -20.84 3.75 -9.07
CA PRO A 27 -20.62 4.35 -10.40
C PRO A 27 -19.31 3.95 -11.11
N ASN A 28 -18.24 3.80 -10.34
CA ASN A 28 -16.90 3.48 -10.87
C ASN A 28 -16.48 2.02 -10.58
N VAL A 29 -17.43 1.13 -10.28
CA VAL A 29 -17.13 -0.29 -10.02
C VAL A 29 -17.77 -1.15 -11.08
N SER A 30 -16.93 -1.86 -11.83
CA SER A 30 -17.33 -2.84 -12.83
C SER A 30 -17.00 -4.25 -12.36
N PHE A 31 -17.64 -5.25 -12.96
CA PHE A 31 -17.48 -6.65 -12.60
C PHE A 31 -17.21 -7.51 -13.84
N VAL A 32 -16.17 -8.32 -13.75
CA VAL A 32 -15.87 -9.36 -14.73
C VAL A 32 -15.90 -10.71 -14.03
N ARG A 33 -16.89 -11.53 -14.38
CA ARG A 33 -16.94 -12.90 -13.91
C ARG A 33 -15.99 -13.75 -14.74
N GLY A 34 -15.03 -14.41 -14.09
CA GLY A 34 -14.07 -15.27 -14.77
C GLY A 34 -12.98 -15.76 -13.83
N SER A 35 -12.28 -16.81 -14.26
CA SER A 35 -11.13 -17.34 -13.52
C SER A 35 -9.97 -16.35 -13.58
N PRO A 36 -9.31 -16.03 -12.46
CA PRO A 36 -8.11 -15.20 -12.45
C PRO A 36 -6.86 -15.96 -12.96
N LEU A 37 -7.00 -17.20 -13.39
CA LEU A 37 -5.93 -17.96 -14.04
C LEU A 37 -6.07 -17.98 -15.57
N GLU A 38 -7.12 -17.36 -16.11
CA GLU A 38 -7.41 -17.32 -17.54
C GLU A 38 -7.16 -15.94 -18.12
N GLU A 39 -6.36 -15.87 -19.20
CA GLU A 39 -6.01 -14.62 -19.88
C GLU A 39 -7.24 -13.84 -20.39
N GLU A 40 -8.26 -14.52 -20.92
CA GLU A 40 -9.49 -13.89 -21.43
C GLU A 40 -10.17 -13.01 -20.36
N THR A 41 -10.12 -13.43 -19.09
CA THR A 41 -10.67 -12.66 -17.97
C THR A 41 -10.01 -11.29 -17.88
N TYR A 42 -8.70 -11.20 -18.08
CA TYR A 42 -7.92 -9.97 -18.01
C TYR A 42 -8.09 -9.09 -19.25
N THR A 43 -8.27 -9.69 -20.43
CA THR A 43 -8.63 -8.94 -21.64
C THR A 43 -9.96 -8.21 -21.45
N ARG A 44 -10.99 -8.90 -20.93
CA ARG A 44 -12.29 -8.29 -20.65
C ARG A 44 -12.24 -7.27 -19.52
N ALA A 45 -11.31 -7.43 -18.58
CA ALA A 45 -11.09 -6.51 -17.48
C ALA A 45 -10.17 -5.32 -17.83
N LEU A 46 -9.66 -5.24 -19.08
CA LEU A 46 -8.75 -4.19 -19.54
C LEU A 46 -7.47 -4.07 -18.70
N LEU A 47 -6.87 -5.22 -18.32
CA LEU A 47 -5.66 -5.24 -17.50
C LEU A 47 -4.49 -4.44 -18.11
N SER A 48 -4.41 -4.35 -19.44
CA SER A 48 -3.37 -3.58 -20.14
C SER A 48 -3.36 -2.09 -19.77
N ASP A 49 -4.51 -1.54 -19.41
CA ASP A 49 -4.67 -0.12 -19.06
C ASP A 49 -4.67 0.11 -17.54
N ALA A 50 -4.63 -0.98 -16.75
CA ALA A 50 -4.60 -0.90 -15.30
C ALA A 50 -3.23 -0.43 -14.81
N THR A 51 -3.24 0.43 -13.78
CA THR A 51 -2.01 0.90 -13.12
C THR A 51 -1.71 0.18 -11.81
N LYS A 52 -2.72 -0.47 -11.22
CA LYS A 52 -2.65 -1.12 -9.92
C LYS A 52 -3.55 -2.34 -9.90
N VAL A 53 -3.09 -3.39 -9.23
CA VAL A 53 -3.89 -4.58 -8.93
C VAL A 53 -3.77 -4.91 -7.45
N ILE A 54 -4.89 -5.31 -6.85
CA ILE A 54 -4.94 -5.91 -5.51
C ILE A 54 -5.37 -7.37 -5.67
N ILE A 55 -4.54 -8.30 -5.22
CA ILE A 55 -4.87 -9.73 -5.18
C ILE A 55 -5.15 -10.09 -3.72
N LEU A 56 -6.39 -10.50 -3.46
CA LEU A 56 -6.82 -10.95 -2.14
C LEU A 56 -6.72 -12.47 -2.06
N ASN A 57 -6.49 -12.94 -0.84
CA ASN A 57 -6.50 -14.37 -0.58
C ASN A 57 -7.93 -14.93 -0.73
N THR A 58 -8.07 -16.11 -1.35
CA THR A 58 -9.40 -16.70 -1.64
C THR A 58 -10.00 -17.42 -0.44
N ASN A 59 -9.16 -17.92 0.47
CA ASN A 59 -9.56 -18.64 1.66
C ASN A 59 -8.45 -18.63 2.73
N TYR A 60 -8.72 -17.98 3.86
CA TYR A 60 -7.79 -17.90 5.00
C TYR A 60 -7.52 -19.23 5.70
N ASP A 61 -8.40 -20.22 5.53
CA ASP A 61 -8.26 -21.55 6.12
C ASP A 61 -7.55 -22.55 5.18
N ASP A 62 -7.29 -22.16 3.91
CA ASP A 62 -6.61 -23.02 2.95
C ASP A 62 -5.09 -22.76 2.95
N PRO A 63 -4.26 -23.73 3.36
CA PRO A 63 -2.81 -23.58 3.35
C PRO A 63 -2.22 -23.37 1.94
N ASN A 64 -2.96 -23.72 0.89
CA ASN A 64 -2.52 -23.55 -0.50
C ASN A 64 -2.90 -22.20 -1.11
N SER A 65 -3.65 -21.37 -0.38
CA SER A 65 -4.19 -20.14 -0.95
C SER A 65 -3.10 -19.16 -1.42
N ASP A 66 -1.96 -19.12 -0.72
CA ASP A 66 -0.79 -18.34 -1.17
C ASP A 66 -0.25 -18.79 -2.53
N SER A 67 -0.39 -20.09 -2.89
CA SER A 67 0.01 -20.60 -4.20
C SER A 67 -0.93 -20.13 -5.31
N VAL A 68 -2.23 -19.98 -5.00
CA VAL A 68 -3.21 -19.39 -5.92
C VAL A 68 -2.88 -17.92 -6.15
N VAL A 69 -2.65 -17.15 -5.06
CA VAL A 69 -2.27 -15.73 -5.15
C VAL A 69 -0.98 -15.56 -5.97
N ALA A 70 0.03 -16.39 -5.76
CA ALA A 70 1.27 -16.37 -6.53
C ALA A 70 1.05 -16.68 -8.02
N SER A 71 0.21 -17.67 -8.32
CA SER A 71 -0.15 -18.02 -9.71
C SER A 71 -0.85 -16.87 -10.41
N VAL A 72 -1.82 -16.22 -9.73
CA VAL A 72 -2.51 -15.03 -10.25
C VAL A 72 -1.54 -13.88 -10.47
N ALA A 73 -0.64 -13.62 -9.51
CA ALA A 73 0.39 -12.59 -9.66
C ALA A 73 1.30 -12.86 -10.86
N SER A 74 1.68 -14.11 -11.09
CA SER A 74 2.48 -14.51 -12.25
C SER A 74 1.76 -14.31 -13.58
N VAL A 75 0.46 -14.63 -13.66
CA VAL A 75 -0.34 -14.38 -14.87
C VAL A 75 -0.43 -12.89 -15.13
N ILE A 76 -0.73 -12.09 -14.12
CA ILE A 76 -0.84 -10.63 -14.24
C ILE A 76 0.49 -10.01 -14.69
N HIS A 77 1.60 -10.41 -14.07
CA HIS A 77 2.93 -9.92 -14.44
C HIS A 77 3.30 -10.29 -15.89
N HIS A 78 2.90 -11.48 -16.36
CA HIS A 78 3.11 -11.87 -17.75
C HIS A 78 2.32 -10.99 -18.73
N LEU A 79 1.07 -10.66 -18.40
CA LEU A 79 0.16 -9.91 -19.27
C LEU A 79 0.39 -8.40 -19.23
N ASN A 80 0.79 -7.86 -18.08
CA ASN A 80 1.14 -6.46 -17.90
C ASN A 80 2.28 -6.35 -16.88
N PRO A 81 3.55 -6.33 -17.31
CA PRO A 81 4.70 -6.27 -16.40
C PRO A 81 4.84 -4.92 -15.68
N ASP A 82 4.23 -3.85 -16.21
CA ASP A 82 4.34 -2.49 -15.66
C ASP A 82 3.28 -2.20 -14.58
N VAL A 83 2.34 -3.13 -14.35
CA VAL A 83 1.29 -2.95 -13.34
C VAL A 83 1.85 -3.15 -11.93
N ARG A 84 1.57 -2.22 -11.03
CA ARG A 84 1.93 -2.41 -9.63
C ARG A 84 0.97 -3.38 -8.95
N VAL A 85 1.49 -4.47 -8.39
CA VAL A 85 0.69 -5.49 -7.72
C VAL A 85 0.85 -5.40 -6.21
N VAL A 86 -0.26 -5.43 -5.48
CA VAL A 86 -0.30 -5.66 -4.04
C VAL A 86 -1.00 -6.99 -3.79
N ALA A 87 -0.25 -7.97 -3.29
CA ALA A 87 -0.75 -9.31 -3.05
C ALA A 87 -0.84 -9.59 -1.55
N GLU A 88 -1.99 -10.05 -1.09
CA GLU A 88 -2.16 -10.57 0.27
C GLU A 88 -1.50 -11.95 0.39
N CYS A 89 -0.58 -12.10 1.33
CA CYS A 89 0.10 -13.35 1.61
C CYS A 89 -0.08 -13.74 3.08
N LEU A 90 -0.50 -14.97 3.36
CA LEU A 90 -0.78 -15.41 4.72
C LEU A 90 0.52 -15.74 5.48
N SER A 91 1.48 -16.36 4.80
CA SER A 91 2.70 -16.87 5.41
C SER A 91 3.95 -16.25 4.79
N PRO A 92 4.82 -15.59 5.59
CA PRO A 92 6.14 -15.14 5.13
C PRO A 92 7.02 -16.26 4.58
N LYS A 93 6.76 -17.53 4.95
CA LYS A 93 7.52 -18.67 4.43
C LYS A 93 7.26 -18.93 2.94
N HIS A 94 6.17 -18.38 2.39
CA HIS A 94 5.79 -18.53 0.99
C HIS A 94 6.26 -17.36 0.12
N GLU A 95 7.05 -16.42 0.65
CA GLU A 95 7.64 -15.31 -0.11
C GLU A 95 8.37 -15.79 -1.38
N LEU A 96 9.03 -16.95 -1.32
CA LEU A 96 9.73 -17.55 -2.45
C LEU A 96 8.83 -17.87 -3.65
N LEU A 97 7.51 -18.06 -3.46
CA LEU A 97 6.57 -18.27 -4.56
C LEU A 97 6.45 -17.04 -5.46
N PHE A 98 6.82 -15.87 -4.95
CA PHE A 98 6.79 -14.59 -5.64
C PHE A 98 8.20 -14.11 -6.05
N GLY A 99 9.24 -14.89 -5.72
CA GLY A 99 10.60 -14.58 -6.12
C GLY A 99 10.69 -14.58 -7.64
N ASN A 100 11.06 -13.43 -8.23
CA ASN A 100 11.11 -13.09 -9.67
C ASN A 100 9.95 -12.23 -10.19
N LEU A 101 8.94 -11.91 -9.38
CA LEU A 101 7.90 -10.95 -9.77
C LEU A 101 8.31 -9.54 -9.34
N GLU A 102 8.80 -8.74 -10.28
CA GLU A 102 9.08 -7.33 -10.05
C GLU A 102 7.76 -6.57 -9.79
N ASP A 103 7.83 -5.49 -9.01
CA ASP A 103 6.69 -4.65 -8.63
C ASP A 103 5.50 -5.35 -7.95
N VAL A 104 5.71 -6.54 -7.40
CA VAL A 104 4.81 -7.20 -6.45
C VAL A 104 5.18 -6.83 -5.01
N THR A 105 4.23 -6.23 -4.28
CA THR A 105 4.33 -5.97 -2.85
C THR A 105 3.51 -6.99 -2.07
N LEU A 106 4.14 -7.73 -1.15
CA LEU A 106 3.44 -8.68 -0.28
C LEU A 106 2.94 -8.00 0.99
N VAL A 107 1.67 -8.23 1.33
CA VAL A 107 1.04 -7.75 2.56
C VAL A 107 0.63 -8.93 3.43
N TYR A 108 1.24 -9.03 4.61
CA TYR A 108 0.99 -10.10 5.58
C TYR A 108 -0.09 -9.72 6.59
N THR A 109 -1.36 -9.71 6.14
CA THR A 109 -2.51 -9.18 6.90
C THR A 109 -2.68 -9.84 8.28
N LEU A 110 -2.63 -11.17 8.36
CA LEU A 110 -2.74 -11.89 9.65
C LEU A 110 -1.60 -11.55 10.61
N ARG A 111 -0.36 -11.44 10.11
CA ARG A 111 0.79 -11.07 10.95
C ARG A 111 0.62 -9.66 11.51
N MET A 112 0.16 -8.72 10.69
CA MET A 112 -0.12 -7.35 11.13
C MET A 112 -1.23 -7.31 12.19
N ALA A 113 -2.33 -8.04 11.96
CA ALA A 113 -3.42 -8.14 12.92
C ALA A 113 -2.96 -8.75 14.27
N ASN A 114 -2.18 -9.84 14.22
CA ASN A 114 -1.64 -10.48 15.42
C ASN A 114 -0.69 -9.56 16.20
N ASN A 115 0.15 -8.80 15.50
CA ASN A 115 1.02 -7.81 16.14
C ASN A 115 0.19 -6.73 16.85
N LEU A 116 -0.91 -6.27 16.26
CA LEU A 116 -1.79 -5.28 16.89
C LEU A 116 -2.44 -5.81 18.17
N LEU A 117 -2.79 -7.09 18.24
CA LEU A 117 -3.29 -7.70 19.48
C LEU A 117 -2.24 -7.63 20.59
N VAL A 118 -0.99 -8.00 20.28
CA VAL A 118 0.11 -7.92 21.25
C VAL A 118 0.34 -6.47 21.69
N GLN A 119 0.38 -5.53 20.75
CA GLN A 119 0.59 -4.11 21.08
C GLN A 119 -0.52 -3.54 21.96
N GLU A 120 -1.79 -3.85 21.69
CA GLU A 120 -2.90 -3.39 22.53
C GLU A 120 -2.82 -3.94 23.97
N THR A 121 -2.28 -5.16 24.15
CA THR A 121 -2.09 -5.70 25.51
C THR A 121 -0.96 -5.02 26.28
N GLN A 122 0.06 -4.53 25.58
CA GLN A 122 1.22 -3.86 26.17
C GLN A 122 0.94 -2.38 26.42
N ASP A 123 0.26 -1.73 25.47
CA ASP A 123 -0.01 -0.30 25.43
C ASP A 123 -1.47 -0.07 25.01
N PRO A 124 -2.42 -0.08 25.96
CA PRO A 124 -3.83 0.10 25.66
C PRO A 124 -4.12 1.41 24.90
N GLY A 125 -4.93 1.32 23.84
CA GLY A 125 -5.33 2.43 22.98
C GLY A 125 -4.51 2.59 21.70
N VAL A 126 -3.38 1.88 21.53
CA VAL A 126 -2.56 1.94 20.31
C VAL A 126 -3.37 1.56 19.05
N THR A 127 -4.33 0.64 19.18
CA THR A 127 -5.18 0.24 18.05
C THR A 127 -6.12 1.35 17.59
N ILE A 128 -6.55 2.27 18.47
CA ILE A 128 -7.45 3.37 18.12
C ILE A 128 -6.76 4.29 17.12
N LEU A 129 -5.56 4.76 17.48
CA LEU A 129 -4.77 5.61 16.60
C LEU A 129 -4.43 4.87 15.32
N THR A 130 -3.92 3.63 15.42
CA THR A 130 -3.50 2.85 14.24
C THR A 130 -4.62 2.69 13.21
N ARG A 131 -5.84 2.40 13.66
CA ARG A 131 -7.02 2.31 12.79
C ARG A 131 -7.37 3.64 12.12
N ALA A 132 -7.26 4.75 12.85
CA ALA A 132 -7.53 6.07 12.30
C ALA A 132 -6.54 6.42 11.19
N MET A 133 -5.22 6.22 11.41
CA MET A 133 -4.19 6.54 10.42
C MET A 133 -4.25 5.68 9.15
N MET A 134 -4.78 4.45 9.24
CA MET A 134 -4.95 3.56 8.08
C MET A 134 -6.28 3.76 7.34
N SER A 135 -7.18 4.60 7.87
CA SER A 135 -8.51 4.82 7.34
C SER A 135 -8.56 6.10 6.50
N ASN A 136 -9.28 6.06 5.38
CA ASN A 136 -9.63 7.26 4.62
C ASN A 136 -10.98 7.87 5.07
N MET A 137 -11.51 7.43 6.22
CA MET A 137 -12.79 7.91 6.77
C MET A 137 -12.61 8.97 7.87
N VAL A 138 -11.39 9.16 8.35
CA VAL A 138 -11.03 10.16 9.37
C VAL A 138 -10.07 11.15 8.72
N SER A 139 -10.12 12.42 9.15
CA SER A 139 -9.14 13.42 8.70
C SER A 139 -7.75 13.05 9.21
N GLY A 140 -6.78 12.95 8.30
CA GLY A 140 -5.43 12.48 8.63
C GLY A 140 -5.26 11.00 8.29
N THR A 141 -4.45 10.71 7.28
CA THR A 141 -4.11 9.33 6.90
C THR A 141 -2.60 9.19 6.68
N LEU A 142 -2.11 7.96 6.66
CA LEU A 142 -0.74 7.67 6.28
C LEU A 142 -0.50 8.00 4.80
N ALA A 143 0.53 8.80 4.59
CA ALA A 143 1.03 9.15 3.28
C ALA A 143 2.54 8.99 3.24
N SER A 144 3.06 8.88 2.03
CA SER A 144 4.49 8.76 1.82
C SER A 144 4.94 9.58 0.63
N THR A 145 6.07 10.24 0.75
CA THR A 145 6.66 11.06 -0.32
C THR A 145 8.11 10.68 -0.49
N LYS A 146 8.48 10.31 -1.73
CA LYS A 146 9.88 10.04 -2.08
C LYS A 146 10.63 11.36 -2.17
N VAL A 147 11.76 11.45 -1.50
CA VAL A 147 12.68 12.58 -1.57
C VAL A 147 13.38 12.59 -2.92
N ASP A 148 13.36 13.74 -3.58
CA ASP A 148 13.98 13.94 -4.89
C ASP A 148 14.98 15.11 -4.85
N SER A 149 15.74 15.30 -5.92
CA SER A 149 16.67 16.43 -6.03
C SER A 149 15.91 17.75 -6.23
N PRO A 150 16.39 18.89 -5.68
CA PRO A 150 17.54 19.02 -4.79
C PRO A 150 17.19 18.71 -3.33
N VAL A 151 18.14 18.16 -2.58
CA VAL A 151 18.04 18.13 -1.11
C VAL A 151 18.93 19.24 -0.59
N GLN A 152 18.41 20.11 0.29
CA GLN A 152 19.24 21.11 0.96
C GLN A 152 20.27 20.38 1.82
N ASP A 153 21.55 20.73 1.63
CA ASP A 153 22.65 20.03 2.30
C ASP A 153 22.45 20.02 3.82
N SER A 154 22.68 18.85 4.43
CA SER A 154 22.75 18.66 5.89
C SER A 154 21.46 18.82 6.70
N MET A 155 20.26 18.68 6.10
CA MET A 155 19.03 18.61 6.90
C MET A 155 18.93 17.29 7.67
N SER A 156 18.96 17.37 9.00
CA SER A 156 18.68 16.21 9.85
C SER A 156 17.19 15.89 9.86
N TYR A 157 16.81 14.63 10.09
CA TYR A 157 15.38 14.30 10.16
C TYR A 157 14.68 14.95 11.34
N GLU A 158 15.39 15.28 12.41
CA GLU A 158 14.82 16.04 13.52
C GLU A 158 14.38 17.44 13.04
N GLN A 159 15.25 18.14 12.31
CA GLN A 159 14.91 19.45 11.74
C GLN A 159 13.72 19.36 10.78
N VAL A 160 13.70 18.33 9.93
CA VAL A 160 12.59 18.04 9.01
C VAL A 160 11.31 17.79 9.80
N ALA A 161 11.34 16.93 10.82
CA ALA A 161 10.19 16.60 11.66
C ALA A 161 9.62 17.84 12.35
N VAL A 162 10.47 18.68 12.95
CA VAL A 162 10.05 19.92 13.63
C VAL A 162 9.39 20.89 12.66
N LYS A 163 9.98 21.08 11.46
CA LYS A 163 9.42 21.97 10.43
C LYS A 163 8.08 21.47 9.90
N LEU A 164 7.98 20.17 9.60
CA LEU A 164 6.74 19.55 9.14
C LEU A 164 5.64 19.62 10.22
N LEU A 165 5.99 19.38 11.48
CA LEU A 165 5.04 19.46 12.58
C LEU A 165 4.43 20.86 12.73
N SER A 166 5.20 21.92 12.45
CA SER A 166 4.68 23.30 12.44
C SER A 166 3.59 23.55 11.40
N GLN A 167 3.42 22.64 10.44
CA GLN A 167 2.42 22.66 9.36
C GLN A 167 1.37 21.56 9.51
N ASP A 168 1.24 20.95 10.70
CA ASP A 168 0.31 19.83 10.96
C ASP A 168 0.61 18.58 10.09
N ILE A 169 1.90 18.35 9.81
CA ILE A 169 2.41 17.16 9.14
C ILE A 169 3.28 16.39 10.15
N ASN A 170 2.77 15.25 10.63
CA ASN A 170 3.48 14.44 11.60
C ASN A 170 4.38 13.41 10.89
N LEU A 171 5.69 13.65 10.86
CA LEU A 171 6.66 12.68 10.34
C LEU A 171 6.77 11.48 11.28
N VAL A 172 6.38 10.29 10.81
CA VAL A 172 6.38 9.05 11.60
C VAL A 172 7.70 8.30 11.46
N GLY A 173 8.26 8.30 10.25
CA GLY A 173 9.48 7.57 9.97
C GLY A 173 9.93 7.71 8.53
N VAL A 174 11.00 6.99 8.22
CA VAL A 174 11.68 7.05 6.94
C VAL A 174 11.96 5.65 6.47
N ILE A 175 11.72 5.38 5.19
CA ILE A 175 12.14 4.13 4.56
C ILE A 175 13.30 4.43 3.62
N ARG A 176 14.45 3.81 3.88
CA ARG A 176 15.66 3.86 3.05
C ARG A 176 16.09 2.43 2.77
N ASP A 177 16.35 2.10 1.51
CA ASP A 177 16.78 0.75 1.10
C ASP A 177 15.86 -0.37 1.62
N LYS A 178 14.55 -0.13 1.61
CA LYS A 178 13.49 -1.02 2.14
C LYS A 178 13.56 -1.27 3.67
N GLN A 179 14.39 -0.54 4.40
CA GLN A 179 14.48 -0.58 5.85
C GLN A 179 13.79 0.63 6.47
N VAL A 180 13.04 0.40 7.55
CA VAL A 180 12.35 1.47 8.28
C VAL A 180 13.27 2.02 9.37
N HIS A 181 13.41 3.34 9.41
CA HIS A 181 14.17 4.06 10.43
C HIS A 181 13.22 4.85 11.33
N PHE A 182 13.25 4.53 12.64
CA PHE A 182 12.51 5.25 13.69
C PHE A 182 13.42 5.97 14.69
N LYS A 183 14.74 5.84 14.53
CA LYS A 183 15.76 6.54 15.33
C LYS A 183 16.43 7.57 14.44
N PHE A 184 16.37 8.83 14.82
CA PHE A 184 16.68 9.97 13.93
C PHE A 184 17.95 10.74 14.30
N GLY A 185 18.56 10.47 15.46
CA GLY A 185 19.60 11.32 16.07
C GLY A 185 20.81 11.65 15.18
N ASP A 186 21.12 10.79 14.19
CA ASP A 186 22.24 10.98 13.25
C ASP A 186 21.82 10.70 11.80
N LEU A 187 20.52 10.76 11.53
CA LEU A 187 19.99 10.49 10.21
C LEU A 187 19.88 11.83 9.46
N PHE A 188 20.34 11.86 8.22
CA PHE A 188 20.24 13.01 7.31
C PHE A 188 19.45 12.64 6.07
N LEU A 189 18.60 13.58 5.63
CA LEU A 189 17.75 13.38 4.48
C LEU A 189 18.61 13.12 3.23
N ALA A 190 18.24 12.12 2.44
CA ALA A 190 18.92 11.75 1.21
C ALA A 190 17.92 11.52 0.08
N VAL A 191 18.37 11.77 -1.15
CA VAL A 191 17.59 11.44 -2.35
C VAL A 191 17.26 9.96 -2.37
N GLY A 192 16.01 9.63 -2.66
CA GLY A 192 15.52 8.25 -2.68
C GLY A 192 14.84 7.80 -1.39
N ASP A 193 15.02 8.51 -0.28
CA ASP A 193 14.27 8.25 0.95
C ASP A 193 12.78 8.35 0.73
N LEU A 194 12.01 7.53 1.43
CA LEU A 194 10.57 7.63 1.48
C LEU A 194 10.16 8.13 2.86
N LEU A 195 9.76 9.41 2.93
CA LEU A 195 9.23 10.01 4.15
C LEU A 195 7.81 9.52 4.38
N VAL A 196 7.56 8.90 5.52
CA VAL A 196 6.23 8.42 5.92
C VAL A 196 5.69 9.34 6.99
N TYR A 197 4.53 9.94 6.73
CA TYR A 197 3.91 10.94 7.59
C TYR A 197 2.40 10.74 7.68
N ILE A 198 1.80 11.35 8.71
CA ILE A 198 0.36 11.48 8.87
C ILE A 198 0.00 12.93 8.61
N SER A 199 -0.94 13.15 7.69
CA SER A 199 -1.52 14.47 7.42
C SER A 199 -2.89 14.34 6.77
N SER A 200 -3.67 15.42 6.82
CA SER A 200 -4.97 15.53 6.14
C SER A 200 -4.85 15.58 4.61
N SER A 201 -3.65 15.92 4.10
CA SER A 201 -3.35 16.01 2.67
C SER A 201 -2.12 15.19 2.31
N ARG A 202 -2.04 14.75 1.05
CA ARG A 202 -0.84 14.15 0.48
C ARG A 202 0.00 15.24 -0.19
N PHE A 203 1.30 15.21 0.03
CA PHE A 203 2.23 16.22 -0.48
C PHE A 203 3.22 15.60 -1.48
N SER A 204 3.51 16.31 -2.57
CA SER A 204 4.68 16.01 -3.39
C SER A 204 5.95 16.48 -2.67
N TRP A 205 7.11 15.99 -3.11
CA TRP A 205 8.38 16.46 -2.56
C TRP A 205 8.55 17.97 -2.71
N ALA A 206 8.24 18.51 -3.90
CA ALA A 206 8.27 19.95 -4.16
C ALA A 206 7.33 20.78 -3.27
N ALA A 207 6.23 20.19 -2.79
CA ALA A 207 5.35 20.85 -1.83
C ALA A 207 5.95 20.84 -0.42
N LEU A 208 6.52 19.70 0.02
CA LEU A 208 7.21 19.59 1.31
C LEU A 208 8.45 20.51 1.36
N GLN A 209 9.21 20.64 0.28
CA GLN A 209 10.37 21.53 0.22
C GLN A 209 10.04 23.00 0.48
N LYS A 210 8.80 23.45 0.25
CA LYS A 210 8.41 24.83 0.55
C LYS A 210 8.25 25.08 2.05
N THR A 211 8.11 24.03 2.84
CA THR A 211 7.95 24.08 4.30
C THR A 211 9.23 23.66 5.04
N LEU A 212 10.18 23.03 4.34
CA LEU A 212 11.52 22.69 4.81
C LEU A 212 12.49 23.85 4.59
#